data_AF-A0A9D7EUF2-F1
#
_entry.id   AF-A0A9D7EUF2-F1
#
_cell.length_a   1.000
_cell.length_b   1.000
_cell.length_c   1.000
_cell.angle_alpha   90.00
_cell.angle_beta   90.00
_cell.angle_gamma   90.00
#
_symmetry.space_group_name_H-M   'P 1'
#
loop_
_entity.id
_entity.type
_entity.pdbx_description
1 polymer ?
#
loop_
_entity_poly.entity_id
_entity_poly.type
_entity_poly.pdbx_seq_one_letter_code
_entity_poly.pdbx_strand_id
1 'polypeptide(L)'
;MFNLFKKKQEGAKVTDTVFISTAAKYQAMIEEWKKDKSIVYLFWFDDSLSEAATFFSAAMTEEDILLLTRQATSQQLSAKIPIFAEHFPLENKEQDYYKKLNLDVVKVYSALDEPLYKHFGADRIIDLVQKLGMKENEAIEHSMVSSSIKKAQKKIEKNVVFEQTAHSQSDWLQKNYKP
;
A
#
# COMPACT_ATOMS: atom_id res chain seq x y z
N MET A 1 -11.95 -36.92 22.01
CA MET A 1 -12.65 -36.22 20.91
C MET A 1 -11.67 -35.23 20.30
N PHE A 2 -11.40 -35.35 19.00
CA PHE A 2 -10.45 -34.51 18.28
C PHE A 2 -11.06 -33.14 17.99
N ASN A 3 -10.41 -32.08 18.45
CA ASN A 3 -10.80 -30.70 18.15
C ASN A 3 -10.25 -30.33 16.75
N LEU A 4 -11.02 -30.62 15.69
CA LEU A 4 -10.57 -30.60 14.29
C LEU A 4 -10.84 -29.30 13.52
N PHE A 5 -11.17 -28.20 14.21
CA PHE A 5 -11.28 -26.89 13.56
C PHE A 5 -10.48 -25.84 14.31
N LYS A 6 -9.16 -25.79 14.05
CA LYS A 6 -8.43 -24.53 14.17
C LYS A 6 -9.05 -23.59 13.13
N LYS A 7 -9.89 -22.64 13.57
CA LYS A 7 -10.31 -21.50 12.75
C LYS A 7 -9.03 -20.90 12.18
N LYS A 8 -8.84 -20.96 10.85
CA LYS A 8 -7.71 -20.30 10.20
C LYS A 8 -7.81 -18.84 10.64
N GLN A 9 -6.82 -18.33 11.38
CA GLN A 9 -6.78 -16.90 11.72
C GLN A 9 -6.82 -16.17 10.37
N GLU A 10 -7.94 -15.53 10.06
CA GLU A 10 -8.00 -14.59 8.95
C GLU A 10 -6.96 -13.52 9.27
N GLY A 11 -6.10 -13.22 8.30
CA GLY A 11 -5.16 -12.12 8.40
C GLY A 11 -5.92 -10.78 8.54
N ALA A 12 -5.17 -9.70 8.73
CA ALA A 12 -5.74 -8.36 8.83
C ALA A 12 -6.62 -8.04 7.60
N LYS A 13 -7.78 -7.43 7.85
CA LYS A 13 -8.68 -6.97 6.79
C LYS A 13 -8.10 -5.72 6.14
N VAL A 14 -7.75 -5.83 4.87
CA VAL A 14 -7.23 -4.70 4.09
C VAL A 14 -8.38 -3.93 3.44
N THR A 15 -8.31 -2.60 3.54
CA THR A 15 -9.18 -1.65 2.83
C THR A 15 -8.32 -0.74 1.96
N ASP A 16 -8.57 -0.78 0.66
CA ASP A 16 -7.79 -0.05 -0.33
C ASP A 16 -8.46 1.28 -0.70
N THR A 17 -7.67 2.34 -0.74
CA THR A 17 -8.05 3.64 -1.28
C THR A 17 -7.09 3.93 -2.43
N VAL A 18 -7.60 3.91 -3.67
CA VAL A 18 -6.76 3.99 -4.87
C VAL A 18 -6.96 5.34 -5.56
N PHE A 19 -5.88 5.96 -6.01
CA PHE A 19 -5.88 7.25 -6.69
C PHE A 19 -5.45 7.10 -8.15
N ILE A 20 -5.83 8.05 -9.00
CA ILE A 20 -5.50 7.99 -10.43
C ILE A 20 -4.00 8.17 -10.68
N SER A 21 -3.32 8.92 -9.82
CA SER A 21 -1.89 9.20 -9.91
C SER A 21 -1.23 9.27 -8.54
N THR A 22 0.09 9.08 -8.52
CA THR A 22 0.90 9.16 -7.30
C THR A 22 0.88 10.58 -6.71
N ALA A 23 0.85 11.61 -7.57
CA ALA A 23 0.69 12.99 -7.13
C ALA A 23 -0.66 13.24 -6.42
N ALA A 24 -1.76 12.72 -6.97
CA ALA A 24 -3.08 12.80 -6.33
C ALA A 24 -3.12 12.05 -4.99
N LYS A 25 -2.51 10.86 -4.93
CA LYS A 25 -2.34 10.10 -3.68
C LYS A 25 -1.61 10.94 -2.62
N TYR A 26 -0.48 11.55 -2.95
CA TYR A 26 0.29 12.37 -2.01
C TYR A 26 -0.47 13.62 -1.57
N GLN A 27 -1.18 14.29 -2.47
CA GLN A 27 -2.05 15.42 -2.12
C GLN A 27 -3.14 14.99 -1.13
N ALA A 28 -3.81 13.87 -1.38
CA ALA A 28 -4.83 13.32 -0.48
C ALA A 28 -4.26 12.91 0.88
N MET A 29 -3.04 12.34 0.91
CA MET A 29 -2.35 12.00 2.15
C MET A 29 -2.09 13.24 3.02
N ILE A 30 -1.65 14.34 2.40
CA ILE A 30 -1.43 15.63 3.06
C ILE A 30 -2.73 16.18 3.64
N GLU A 31 -3.81 16.18 2.86
CA GLU A 31 -5.12 16.68 3.28
C GLU A 31 -5.73 15.85 4.41
N GLU A 32 -5.57 14.53 4.36
CA GLU A 32 -6.08 13.64 5.40
C GLU A 32 -5.29 13.79 6.70
N TRP A 33 -3.97 13.90 6.62
CA TRP A 33 -3.14 14.19 7.80
C TRP A 33 -3.43 15.58 8.40
N LYS A 34 -3.83 16.56 7.57
CA LYS A 34 -4.30 17.86 8.07
C LYS A 34 -5.56 17.75 8.92
N LYS A 35 -6.44 16.79 8.64
CA LYS A 35 -7.66 16.52 9.42
C LYS A 35 -7.38 15.69 10.67
N ASP A 36 -6.47 14.73 10.58
CA ASP A 36 -6.12 13.85 11.70
C ASP A 36 -4.59 13.70 11.85
N LYS A 37 -4.06 14.39 12.86
CA LYS A 37 -2.62 14.42 13.18
C LYS A 37 -2.09 13.13 13.80
N SER A 38 -2.97 12.17 14.11
CA SER A 38 -2.56 10.84 14.57
C SER A 38 -2.10 9.94 13.42
N ILE A 39 -2.38 10.30 12.17
CA ILE A 39 -1.99 9.51 11.00
C ILE A 39 -0.47 9.49 10.83
N VAL A 40 0.06 8.32 10.48
CA VAL A 40 1.42 8.13 10.00
C VAL A 40 1.40 7.24 8.75
N TYR A 41 2.16 7.62 7.75
CA TYR A 41 2.26 6.89 6.48
C TYR A 41 3.46 5.96 6.48
N LEU A 42 3.21 4.68 6.20
CA LEU A 42 4.21 3.63 6.18
C LEU A 42 4.56 3.24 4.74
N PHE A 43 5.85 3.30 4.42
CA PHE A 43 6.39 2.97 3.11
C PHE A 43 7.15 1.64 3.17
N TRP A 44 6.98 0.84 2.13
CA TRP A 44 7.73 -0.41 2.01
C TRP A 44 9.13 -0.18 1.42
N PHE A 45 9.25 0.85 0.59
CA PHE A 45 10.43 1.11 -0.23
C PHE A 45 11.02 2.49 0.04
N ASP A 46 12.35 2.57 0.05
CA ASP A 46 13.14 3.78 0.25
C ASP A 46 12.84 4.86 -0.80
N ASP A 47 12.73 4.45 -2.06
CA ASP A 47 12.51 5.37 -3.17
C ASP A 47 11.13 6.02 -3.06
N SER A 48 10.10 5.23 -2.70
CA SER A 48 8.72 5.72 -2.48
C SER A 48 8.68 6.74 -1.34
N LEU A 49 9.39 6.49 -0.23
CA LEU A 49 9.48 7.45 0.88
C LEU A 49 10.20 8.73 0.42
N SER A 50 11.30 8.61 -0.31
CA SER A 50 12.11 9.76 -0.75
C SER A 50 11.34 10.65 -1.72
N GLU A 51 10.56 10.05 -2.62
CA GLU A 51 9.65 10.76 -3.52
C GLU A 51 8.56 11.50 -2.71
N ALA A 52 7.92 10.81 -1.76
CA ALA A 52 6.91 11.42 -0.91
C ALA A 52 7.48 12.57 -0.07
N ALA A 53 8.66 12.40 0.53
CA ALA A 53 9.32 13.45 1.30
C ALA A 53 9.60 14.69 0.45
N THR A 54 10.07 14.50 -0.79
CA THR A 54 10.27 15.60 -1.74
C THR A 54 8.95 16.32 -2.02
N PHE A 55 7.87 15.58 -2.29
CA PHE A 55 6.55 16.13 -2.56
C PHE A 55 6.00 16.91 -1.36
N PHE A 56 6.14 16.35 -0.15
CA PHE A 56 5.62 16.92 1.09
C PHE A 56 6.38 18.18 1.51
N SER A 57 7.68 18.26 1.24
CA SER A 57 8.51 19.41 1.59
C SER A 57 8.03 20.73 0.97
N ALA A 58 7.34 20.65 -0.18
CA ALA A 58 6.73 21.81 -0.83
C ALA A 58 5.42 22.27 -0.16
N ALA A 59 4.83 21.45 0.72
CA ALA A 59 3.47 21.65 1.23
C ALA A 59 3.36 21.64 2.77
N MET A 60 4.34 21.07 3.49
CA MET A 60 4.41 21.05 4.96
C MET A 60 5.84 20.78 5.46
N THR A 61 6.08 21.09 6.74
CA THR A 61 7.40 20.94 7.41
C THR A 61 7.47 19.75 8.39
N GLU A 62 6.43 18.93 8.47
CA GLU A 62 6.29 17.89 9.48
C GLU A 62 6.84 16.57 8.94
N GLU A 63 8.04 16.20 9.40
CA GLU A 63 8.82 15.10 8.83
C GLU A 63 8.47 13.73 9.43
N ASP A 64 8.00 13.69 10.68
CA ASP A 64 7.75 12.44 11.42
C ASP A 64 6.50 11.66 10.96
N ILE A 65 5.86 12.11 9.88
CA ILE A 65 4.63 11.51 9.35
C ILE A 65 4.89 10.45 8.29
N LEU A 66 6.12 10.36 7.77
CA LEU A 66 6.54 9.39 6.77
C LEU A 66 7.58 8.46 7.39
N LEU A 67 7.28 7.17 7.47
CA LEU A 67 8.19 6.17 8.04
C LEU A 67 8.35 4.98 7.10
N LEU A 68 9.54 4.38 7.09
CA LEU A 68 9.70 3.06 6.51
C LEU A 68 9.10 2.02 7.45
N THR A 69 8.48 0.99 6.89
CA THR A 69 7.96 -0.16 7.66
C THR A 69 9.03 -0.77 8.57
N ARG A 70 10.29 -0.88 8.12
CA ARG A 70 11.39 -1.38 8.96
C ARG A 70 11.72 -0.51 10.18
N GLN A 71 11.28 0.74 10.22
CA GLN A 71 11.47 1.68 11.32
C GLN A 71 10.27 1.72 12.27
N ALA A 72 9.12 1.17 11.88
CA ALA A 72 7.88 1.27 12.63
C ALA A 72 7.70 0.08 13.58
N THR A 73 7.66 0.37 14.89
CA THR A 73 7.37 -0.60 15.95
C THR A 73 5.97 -0.37 16.53
N SER A 74 5.40 -1.40 17.17
CA SER A 74 4.11 -1.27 17.87
C SER A 74 4.12 -0.19 18.95
N GLN A 75 5.25 0.02 19.62
CA GLN A 75 5.39 1.08 20.61
C GLN A 75 5.33 2.48 19.99
N GLN A 76 6.04 2.70 18.87
CA GLN A 76 6.00 3.98 18.13
C GLN A 76 4.61 4.25 17.55
N LEU A 77 3.86 3.20 17.20
CA LEU A 77 2.51 3.32 16.64
C LEU A 77 1.39 3.33 17.68
N SER A 78 1.69 3.21 18.97
CA SER A 78 0.68 3.01 20.04
C SER A 78 -0.38 4.12 20.14
N ALA A 79 -0.09 5.32 19.65
CA ALA A 79 -1.04 6.44 19.57
C ALA A 79 -1.16 7.00 18.14
N LYS A 80 -0.82 6.18 17.14
CA LYS A 80 -0.84 6.56 15.72
C LYS A 80 -1.78 5.67 14.92
N ILE A 81 -2.30 6.21 13.83
CA ILE A 81 -3.10 5.48 12.84
C ILE A 81 -2.19 5.20 11.65
N PRO A 82 -1.65 3.98 11.50
CA PRO A 82 -0.80 3.64 10.35
C PRO A 82 -1.64 3.49 9.07
N ILE A 83 -1.25 4.21 8.03
CA ILE A 83 -1.76 4.01 6.67
C ILE A 83 -0.57 3.62 5.79
N PHE A 84 -0.68 2.49 5.08
CA PHE A 84 0.38 2.06 4.18
C PHE A 84 0.27 2.86 2.88
N ALA A 85 1.38 3.41 2.38
CA ALA A 85 1.40 4.30 1.23
C ALA A 85 1.59 3.57 -0.12
N GLU A 86 1.68 2.24 -0.07
CA GLU A 86 1.73 1.33 -1.22
C GLU A 86 1.49 -0.11 -0.75
N HIS A 87 1.16 -1.00 -1.69
CA HIS A 87 1.22 -2.44 -1.44
C HIS A 87 2.65 -3.00 -1.58
N PHE A 88 2.97 -4.00 -0.77
CA PHE A 88 4.11 -4.86 -1.05
C PHE A 88 3.72 -5.91 -2.12
N PRO A 89 4.63 -6.31 -3.03
CA PRO A 89 4.33 -7.30 -4.06
C PRO A 89 3.91 -8.72 -3.58
N LEU A 90 4.14 -9.05 -2.30
CA LEU A 90 3.77 -10.32 -1.67
C LEU A 90 2.74 -10.09 -0.55
N GLU A 91 1.55 -10.67 -0.66
CA GLU A 91 0.44 -10.55 0.31
C GLU A 91 0.84 -11.17 1.66
N ASN A 92 1.55 -12.30 1.67
CA ASN A 92 2.00 -12.96 2.89
C ASN A 92 2.92 -12.08 3.74
N LYS A 93 3.80 -11.29 3.10
CA LYS A 93 4.73 -10.38 3.79
C LYS A 93 4.00 -9.23 4.45
N GLU A 94 3.00 -8.69 3.77
CA GLU A 94 2.10 -7.69 4.33
C GLU A 94 1.39 -8.24 5.57
N GLN A 95 0.76 -9.41 5.45
CA GLN A 95 0.00 -10.04 6.53
C GLN A 95 0.86 -10.39 7.76
N ASP A 96 2.07 -10.90 7.53
CA ASP A 96 3.03 -11.16 8.61
C ASP A 96 3.45 -9.87 9.34
N TYR A 97 3.61 -8.77 8.59
CA TYR A 97 3.93 -7.48 9.17
C TYR A 97 2.76 -6.87 9.95
N TYR A 98 1.54 -6.93 9.40
CA TYR A 98 0.33 -6.45 10.08
C TYR A 98 0.11 -7.19 11.40
N LYS A 99 0.35 -8.50 11.41
CA LYS A 99 0.30 -9.32 12.63
C LYS A 99 1.34 -8.89 13.67
N LYS A 100 2.57 -8.57 13.26
CA LYS A 100 3.62 -8.05 14.18
C LYS A 100 3.22 -6.73 14.82
N LEU A 101 2.47 -5.90 14.11
CA LEU A 101 1.94 -4.63 14.61
C LEU A 101 0.59 -4.77 15.35
N ASN A 102 0.02 -5.98 15.42
CA ASN A 102 -1.29 -6.23 16.01
C ASN A 102 -2.42 -5.40 15.36
N LEU A 103 -2.42 -5.34 14.02
CA LEU A 103 -3.44 -4.63 13.24
C LEU A 103 -4.51 -5.61 12.76
N ASP A 104 -5.77 -5.34 13.11
CA ASP A 104 -6.93 -6.12 12.62
C ASP A 104 -7.50 -5.57 11.31
N VAL A 105 -7.41 -4.25 11.13
CA VAL A 105 -7.86 -3.54 9.93
C VAL A 105 -6.71 -2.66 9.44
N VAL A 106 -6.41 -2.75 8.15
CA VAL A 106 -5.30 -2.03 7.53
C VAL A 106 -5.83 -1.21 6.37
N LYS A 107 -5.46 0.07 6.35
CA LYS A 107 -5.74 0.96 5.22
C LYS A 107 -4.48 1.06 4.36
N VAL A 108 -4.66 0.85 3.07
CA VAL A 108 -3.59 0.98 2.07
C VAL A 108 -4.01 2.03 1.06
N TYR A 109 -3.16 3.02 0.87
CA TYR A 109 -3.26 4.01 -0.19
C TYR A 109 -2.37 3.55 -1.33
N SER A 110 -2.88 3.66 -2.55
CA SER A 110 -2.13 3.27 -3.75
C SER A 110 -2.52 4.15 -4.93
N ALA A 111 -1.74 4.10 -5.99
CA ALA A 111 -2.04 4.82 -7.21
C ALA A 111 -1.94 3.93 -8.45
N LEU A 112 -2.77 4.20 -9.46
CA LEU A 112 -2.82 3.40 -10.69
C LEU A 112 -1.52 3.48 -11.50
N ASP A 113 -0.71 4.51 -11.29
CA ASP A 113 0.60 4.69 -11.92
C ASP A 113 1.77 4.06 -11.14
N GLU A 114 1.51 3.37 -10.03
CA GLU A 114 2.54 2.62 -9.30
C GLU A 114 2.96 1.34 -10.04
N PRO A 115 4.22 0.86 -9.86
CA PRO A 115 4.74 -0.29 -10.57
C PRO A 115 3.86 -1.55 -10.51
N LEU A 116 3.30 -1.87 -9.34
CA LEU A 116 2.44 -3.04 -9.15
C LEU A 116 1.11 -2.91 -9.88
N TYR A 117 0.51 -1.71 -9.94
CA TYR A 117 -0.72 -1.49 -10.69
C TYR A 117 -0.48 -1.52 -12.21
N LYS A 118 0.60 -0.89 -12.67
CA LYS A 118 1.03 -0.91 -14.07
C LYS A 118 1.25 -2.32 -14.61
N HIS A 119 1.85 -3.21 -13.82
CA HIS A 119 2.11 -4.60 -14.24
C HIS A 119 0.84 -5.46 -14.36
N PHE A 120 -0.24 -5.11 -13.66
CA PHE A 120 -1.43 -5.98 -13.55
C PHE A 120 -2.70 -5.36 -14.15
N GLY A 121 -2.53 -4.41 -15.08
CA GLY A 121 -3.58 -3.95 -15.97
C GLY A 121 -4.35 -2.72 -15.47
N ALA A 122 -3.64 -1.75 -14.88
CA ALA A 122 -4.19 -0.44 -14.53
C ALA A 122 -4.94 0.23 -15.69
N ASP A 123 -4.53 0.01 -16.95
CA ASP A 123 -5.09 0.66 -18.13
C ASP A 123 -6.63 0.54 -18.23
N ARG A 124 -7.18 -0.65 -17.94
CA ARG A 124 -8.64 -0.84 -17.97
C ARG A 124 -9.37 -0.08 -16.87
N ILE A 125 -8.71 0.09 -15.73
CA ILE A 125 -9.25 0.84 -14.59
C ILE A 125 -9.15 2.34 -14.88
N ILE A 126 -8.02 2.80 -15.42
CA ILE A 126 -7.81 4.19 -15.84
C ILE A 126 -8.85 4.60 -16.88
N ASP A 127 -9.06 3.78 -17.92
CA ASP A 127 -10.07 4.05 -18.96
C ASP A 127 -11.49 4.17 -18.38
N LEU A 128 -11.82 3.35 -17.38
CA LEU A 128 -13.12 3.40 -16.71
C LEU A 128 -13.26 4.68 -15.88
N VAL A 129 -12.25 5.02 -15.08
CA VAL A 129 -12.20 6.21 -14.23
C VAL A 129 -12.31 7.49 -15.06
N GLN A 130 -11.59 7.57 -16.17
CA GLN A 130 -11.65 8.69 -17.11
C GLN A 130 -13.05 8.85 -17.72
N LYS A 131 -13.69 7.74 -18.12
CA LYS A 131 -15.07 7.76 -18.66
C LYS A 131 -16.12 8.18 -17.64
N LEU A 132 -15.87 7.97 -16.35
CA LEU A 132 -16.76 8.39 -15.26
C LEU A 132 -16.58 9.87 -14.88
N GLY A 133 -15.57 10.57 -15.43
CA GLY A 133 -15.33 11.98 -15.14
C GLY A 133 -14.85 12.25 -13.71
N MET A 134 -14.21 11.26 -13.07
CA MET A 134 -13.67 11.41 -11.72
C MET A 134 -12.60 12.51 -11.69
N LYS A 135 -12.56 13.26 -10.58
CA LYS A 135 -11.54 14.30 -10.39
C LYS A 135 -10.20 13.65 -10.01
N GLU A 136 -9.09 14.33 -10.29
CA GLU A 136 -7.75 13.78 -10.00
C GLU A 136 -7.58 13.36 -8.54
N ASN A 137 -8.12 14.13 -7.59
CA ASN A 137 -7.99 13.87 -6.15
C ASN A 137 -9.11 12.98 -5.57
N GLU A 138 -9.94 12.38 -6.42
CA GLU A 138 -11.04 11.52 -5.96
C GLU A 138 -10.55 10.08 -5.74
N ALA A 139 -10.83 9.54 -4.55
CA ALA A 139 -10.52 8.16 -4.24
C ALA A 139 -11.42 7.20 -5.04
N ILE A 140 -10.79 6.19 -5.63
CA ILE A 140 -11.45 5.08 -6.33
C ILE A 140 -11.63 3.95 -5.33
N GLU A 141 -12.80 3.91 -4.70
CA GLU A 141 -13.19 2.83 -3.78
C GLU A 141 -14.09 1.84 -4.50
N HIS A 142 -13.49 0.93 -5.28
CA HIS A 142 -14.24 -0.09 -6.02
C HIS A 142 -13.69 -1.49 -5.77
N SER A 143 -14.58 -2.43 -5.42
CA SER A 143 -14.23 -3.83 -5.09
C SER A 143 -13.43 -4.54 -6.19
N MET A 144 -13.63 -4.15 -7.46
CA MET A 144 -12.85 -4.65 -8.59
C MET A 144 -11.36 -4.34 -8.48
N VAL A 145 -10.99 -3.15 -7.99
CA VAL A 145 -9.58 -2.72 -7.87
C VAL A 145 -8.89 -3.55 -6.78
N SER A 146 -9.48 -3.64 -5.59
CA SER A 146 -9.04 -4.51 -4.50
C SER A 146 -8.93 -5.98 -4.92
N SER A 147 -9.89 -6.48 -5.71
CA SER A 147 -9.84 -7.85 -6.19
C SER A 147 -8.71 -8.08 -7.20
N SER A 148 -8.33 -7.06 -7.97
CA SER A 148 -7.29 -7.14 -9.00
C SER A 148 -5.91 -7.15 -8.35
N ILE A 149 -5.67 -6.29 -7.36
CA ILE A 149 -4.40 -6.27 -6.62
C ILE A 149 -4.16 -7.59 -5.87
N LYS A 150 -5.20 -8.15 -5.23
CA LYS A 150 -5.10 -9.46 -4.58
C LYS A 150 -4.77 -10.60 -5.55
N LYS A 151 -5.31 -10.56 -6.77
CA LYS A 151 -4.96 -11.53 -7.82
C LYS A 151 -3.52 -11.35 -8.29
N ALA A 152 -3.05 -10.10 -8.39
CA ALA A 152 -1.67 -9.77 -8.74
C ALA A 152 -0.67 -10.36 -7.74
N GLN A 153 -0.82 -10.03 -6.45
CA GLN A 153 0.05 -10.53 -5.38
C GLN A 153 0.07 -12.07 -5.35
N LYS A 154 -1.09 -12.74 -5.47
CA LYS A 154 -1.15 -14.21 -5.56
C LYS A 154 -0.44 -14.78 -6.79
N LYS A 155 -0.43 -14.07 -7.91
CA LYS A 155 0.32 -14.48 -9.10
C LYS A 155 1.82 -14.31 -8.86
N ILE A 156 2.24 -13.22 -8.23
CA ILE A 156 3.65 -12.98 -7.88
C ILE A 156 4.14 -14.06 -6.91
N GLU A 157 3.43 -14.30 -5.81
CA GLU A 157 3.78 -15.30 -4.80
C GLU A 157 3.97 -16.71 -5.38
N LYS A 158 3.20 -17.09 -6.39
CA LYS A 158 3.35 -18.41 -7.05
C LYS A 158 4.63 -18.54 -7.86
N ASN A 159 5.21 -17.43 -8.32
CA ASN A 159 6.39 -17.41 -9.17
C ASN A 159 7.68 -17.06 -8.40
N VAL A 160 7.54 -16.44 -7.22
CA VAL A 160 8.68 -16.07 -6.37
C VAL A 160 9.11 -17.27 -5.53
N VAL A 161 10.27 -17.83 -5.85
CA VAL A 161 10.89 -18.93 -5.08
C VAL A 161 11.87 -18.40 -4.04
N PHE A 162 12.64 -17.36 -4.40
CA PHE A 162 13.61 -16.70 -3.52
C PHE A 162 13.47 -15.19 -3.68
N GLU A 163 13.25 -14.49 -2.56
CA GLU A 163 13.12 -13.03 -2.54
C GLU A 163 14.50 -12.36 -2.48
N GLN A 164 14.77 -11.49 -3.44
CA GLN A 164 15.84 -10.51 -3.44
C GLN A 164 15.29 -9.15 -2.99
N THR A 165 16.00 -8.48 -2.07
CA THR A 165 15.64 -7.15 -1.59
C THR A 165 15.87 -6.06 -2.62
N ALA A 166 15.12 -4.96 -2.52
CA ALA A 166 15.17 -3.84 -3.43
C ALA A 166 14.80 -2.53 -2.71
N HIS A 167 15.21 -1.40 -3.28
CA HIS A 167 14.92 -0.05 -2.76
C HIS A 167 13.65 0.57 -3.36
N SER A 168 13.13 0.01 -4.47
CA SER A 168 11.85 0.37 -5.08
C SER A 168 11.01 -0.85 -5.43
N GLN A 169 9.69 -0.64 -5.54
CA GLN A 169 8.75 -1.67 -5.99
C GLN A 169 9.05 -2.14 -7.42
N SER A 170 9.52 -1.24 -8.30
CA SER A 170 9.91 -1.58 -9.68
C SER A 170 11.13 -2.50 -9.73
N ASP A 171 12.20 -2.14 -9.01
CA ASP A 171 13.41 -2.98 -8.90
C ASP A 171 13.08 -4.32 -8.23
N TRP A 172 12.20 -4.33 -7.23
CA TRP A 172 11.73 -5.56 -6.61
C TRP A 172 11.05 -6.47 -7.64
N LEU A 173 10.12 -5.95 -8.44
CA LEU A 173 9.42 -6.73 -9.45
C LEU A 173 10.39 -7.28 -10.50
N GLN A 174 11.34 -6.47 -10.98
CA GLN A 174 12.34 -6.91 -11.96
C GLN A 174 13.21 -8.05 -11.45
N LYS A 175 13.63 -8.00 -10.18
CA LYS A 175 14.48 -9.02 -9.56
C LYS A 175 13.75 -10.32 -9.23
N ASN A 176 12.47 -10.21 -8.85
CA ASN A 176 11.75 -11.31 -8.21
C ASN A 176 10.66 -11.93 -9.08
N TYR A 177 10.10 -11.18 -10.02
CA TYR A 177 8.96 -11.61 -10.83
C TYR A 177 9.34 -11.58 -12.32
N LYS A 178 9.67 -12.76 -12.86
CA LYS A 178 9.83 -12.97 -14.30
C LYS A 178 8.55 -13.62 -14.83
N PRO A 179 7.72 -12.89 -15.60
CA PRO A 179 6.44 -13.39 -16.08
C PRO A 179 6.56 -14.53 -17.09
#